data_AF-J9EA86-F1
#
_entry.id   AF-J9EA86-F1
#
_cell.length_a   1.000
_cell.length_b   1.000
_cell.length_c   1.000
_cell.angle_alpha   90.00
_cell.angle_beta   90.00
_cell.angle_gamma   90.00
#
_symmetry.space_group_name_H-M   'P 1'
#
loop_
_entity.id
_entity.type
_entity.pdbx_description
1 polymer ?
#
loop_
_entity_poly.entity_id
_entity_poly.type
_entity_poly.pdbx_seq_one_letter_code
_entity_poly.pdbx_strand_id
1 'polypeptide(L)'
;MATTFNTAATINQTLLITDLTKSSLSTEFTTVKLLDEDDKQLFCDMITERDIDWPQTEFGMMARVSCPIGSTGYAEWTCGSNGRWESDGPDLSRCISTWSK
;
A
#
# COMPACT_ATOMS: atom_id res chain seq x y z
N MET A 1 42.75 -40.24 40.53
CA MET A 1 41.71 -41.28 40.49
C MET A 1 40.37 -40.60 40.72
N ALA A 2 39.43 -40.80 39.78
CA ALA A 2 38.06 -40.24 39.69
C ALA A 2 38.01 -38.70 39.57
N THR A 3 37.26 -38.07 38.66
CA THR A 3 35.84 -38.32 38.32
C THR A 3 35.50 -37.94 36.87
N THR A 4 34.92 -38.91 36.17
CA THR A 4 33.68 -38.83 35.36
C THR A 4 33.51 -37.67 34.37
N PHE A 5 33.78 -37.95 33.08
CA PHE A 5 33.20 -37.22 31.96
C PHE A 5 31.83 -37.84 31.64
N ASN A 6 30.75 -37.11 31.95
CA ASN A 6 29.39 -37.57 31.73
C ASN A 6 28.97 -37.38 30.26
N THR A 7 28.83 -38.52 29.58
CA THR A 7 27.81 -38.91 28.59
C THR A 7 27.22 -37.84 27.64
N ALA A 8 27.48 -38.07 26.35
CA ALA A 8 26.79 -37.47 25.22
C ALA A 8 25.26 -37.67 25.27
N ALA A 9 24.51 -36.59 25.05
CA ALA A 9 23.09 -36.62 24.78
C ALA A 9 22.85 -36.36 23.28
N THR A 10 22.18 -37.32 22.66
CA THR A 10 21.83 -37.45 21.25
C THR A 10 20.86 -36.34 20.83
N ILE A 11 21.29 -35.43 19.95
CA ILE A 11 20.38 -34.48 19.30
C ILE A 11 19.88 -35.14 18.02
N ASN A 12 18.85 -35.97 18.14
CA ASN A 12 18.05 -36.45 17.01
C ASN A 12 16.67 -35.83 17.13
N GLN A 13 16.29 -34.98 16.16
CA GLN A 13 15.00 -34.95 15.43
C GLN A 13 14.70 -33.53 14.91
N THR A 14 14.96 -33.26 13.63
CA THR A 14 14.03 -33.28 12.47
C THR A 14 13.44 -31.90 12.17
N LEU A 15 13.99 -31.22 11.15
CA LEU A 15 13.39 -30.08 10.46
C LEU A 15 12.11 -30.50 9.74
N LEU A 16 10.92 -30.04 10.17
CA LEU A 16 9.70 -29.97 9.36
C LEU A 16 8.74 -28.93 9.97
N ILE A 17 8.81 -27.67 9.52
CA ILE A 17 7.75 -26.68 9.79
C ILE A 17 6.69 -26.87 8.70
N THR A 18 5.71 -27.72 8.97
CA THR A 18 4.50 -27.89 8.15
C THR A 18 3.36 -27.08 8.75
N ASP A 19 2.91 -26.09 7.98
CA ASP A 19 1.51 -25.68 7.77
C ASP A 19 0.67 -25.07 8.92
N LEU A 20 0.44 -23.75 8.76
CA LEU A 20 -0.85 -23.05 8.76
C LEU A 20 -1.95 -23.53 9.73
N THR A 21 -2.05 -22.89 10.90
CA THR A 21 -3.35 -22.60 11.52
C THR A 21 -3.59 -21.10 11.55
N LYS A 22 -4.36 -20.67 10.55
CA LYS A 22 -5.23 -19.49 10.52
C LYS A 22 -5.66 -19.04 11.92
N SER A 23 -5.04 -17.98 12.44
CA SER A 23 -5.64 -17.14 13.47
C SER A 23 -5.98 -15.79 12.84
N SER A 24 -7.27 -15.60 12.54
CA SER A 24 -7.84 -14.35 12.06
C SER A 24 -8.17 -13.48 13.26
N LEU A 25 -7.60 -12.26 13.27
CA LEU A 25 -8.02 -11.01 13.93
C LEU A 25 -8.64 -11.08 15.34
N SER A 26 -7.98 -10.44 16.31
CA SER A 26 -8.50 -9.22 16.94
C SER A 26 -7.51 -8.65 17.95
N THR A 27 -7.12 -7.39 17.67
CA THR A 27 -6.88 -6.31 18.64
C THR A 27 -5.66 -6.46 19.57
N GLU A 28 -5.05 -5.31 19.89
CA GLU A 28 -3.88 -5.13 20.78
C GLU A 28 -2.48 -5.23 20.11
N PHE A 29 -2.25 -4.50 19.01
CA PHE A 29 -0.91 -3.93 18.78
C PHE A 29 -0.98 -2.43 19.04
N THR A 30 -1.06 -2.10 20.33
CA THR A 30 -0.85 -0.74 20.83
C THR A 30 0.60 -0.36 20.59
N THR A 31 0.89 0.20 19.41
CA THR A 31 2.03 1.11 19.27
C THR A 31 1.46 2.51 19.20
N VAL A 32 1.89 3.27 20.19
CA VAL A 32 1.51 4.64 20.50
C VAL A 32 1.60 5.51 19.25
N LYS A 33 0.46 6.01 18.75
CA LYS A 33 0.44 7.21 17.92
C LYS A 33 0.85 8.37 18.82
N LEU A 34 2.17 8.54 18.97
CA LEU A 34 2.72 9.82 19.37
C LEU A 34 2.33 10.77 18.25
N LEU A 35 1.71 11.89 18.62
CA LEU A 35 1.43 12.99 17.72
C LEU A 35 2.77 13.61 17.30
N ASP A 36 3.48 12.92 16.42
CA ASP A 36 4.45 13.55 15.54
C ASP A 36 3.64 13.96 14.31
N GLU A 37 3.36 15.25 14.21
CA GLU A 37 2.81 15.90 13.01
C GLU A 37 3.81 15.80 11.84
N ASP A 38 4.14 14.59 11.39
CA ASP A 38 4.87 14.34 10.14
C ASP A 38 4.66 12.92 9.61
N ASP A 39 3.43 12.39 9.66
CA ASP A 39 3.04 11.29 8.76
C ASP A 39 2.91 11.86 7.33
N LYS A 40 4.02 12.32 6.75
CA LYS A 40 4.07 12.64 5.32
C LYS A 40 3.94 11.32 4.58
N GLN A 41 2.75 11.07 4.07
CA GLN A 41 2.53 9.92 3.21
C GLN A 41 3.43 10.12 1.99
N LEU A 42 4.28 9.15 1.68
CA LEU A 42 5.21 9.26 0.54
C LEU A 42 4.47 8.97 -0.78
N PHE A 43 3.28 8.40 -0.71
CA PHE A 43 2.48 8.04 -1.86
C PHE A 43 1.02 8.34 -1.58
N CYS A 44 0.35 8.90 -2.57
CA CYS A 44 -1.10 8.91 -2.62
C CYS A 44 -1.62 7.50 -2.84
N ASP A 45 -2.59 7.09 -2.03
CA ASP A 45 -3.20 5.77 -2.10
C ASP A 45 -3.92 5.56 -3.44
N MET A 46 -3.97 4.31 -3.89
CA MET A 46 -4.81 3.95 -5.04
C MET A 46 -6.28 4.17 -4.71
N ILE A 47 -6.99 4.88 -5.57
CA ILE A 47 -8.41 5.21 -5.37
C ILE A 47 -9.14 5.25 -6.70
N THR A 48 -10.40 4.84 -6.70
CA THR A 48 -11.28 5.03 -7.86
C THR A 48 -12.06 6.32 -7.67
N GLU A 49 -11.85 7.31 -8.53
CA GLU A 49 -12.51 8.61 -8.46
C GLU A 49 -12.85 9.06 -9.89
N ARG A 50 -14.07 9.57 -10.10
CA ARG A 50 -14.60 9.92 -11.45
C ARG A 50 -14.59 8.77 -12.46
N ASP A 51 -14.88 7.54 -12.01
CA ASP A 51 -14.87 6.32 -12.83
C ASP A 51 -13.49 6.00 -13.44
N ILE A 52 -12.43 6.49 -12.78
CA ILE A 52 -11.04 6.28 -13.16
C ILE A 52 -10.32 5.66 -11.96
N ASP A 53 -9.57 4.59 -12.21
CA ASP A 53 -8.69 3.97 -11.22
C ASP A 53 -7.36 4.72 -11.20
N TRP A 54 -7.15 5.50 -10.14
CA TRP A 54 -5.92 6.24 -9.93
C TRP A 54 -4.87 5.35 -9.26
N PRO A 55 -3.71 5.15 -9.90
CA PRO A 55 -2.66 4.32 -9.35
C PRO A 55 -1.99 5.02 -8.16
N GLN A 56 -1.40 4.22 -7.28
CA GLN A 56 -0.54 4.75 -6.23
C GLN A 56 0.57 5.62 -6.85
N THR A 57 0.67 6.86 -6.40
CA THR A 57 1.52 7.89 -7.01
C THR A 57 2.36 8.57 -5.93
N GLU A 58 3.65 8.76 -6.18
CA GLU A 58 4.57 9.39 -5.22
C GLU A 58 4.19 10.85 -4.94
N PHE A 59 4.45 11.32 -3.72
CA PHE A 59 4.21 12.71 -3.31
C PHE A 59 4.91 13.69 -4.26
N GLY A 60 4.21 14.75 -4.65
CA GLY A 60 4.71 15.75 -5.61
C GLY A 60 4.71 15.29 -7.07
N MET A 61 4.35 14.04 -7.37
CA MET A 61 4.21 13.53 -8.73
C MET A 61 2.78 13.65 -9.23
N MET A 62 2.62 13.61 -10.56
CA MET A 62 1.33 13.66 -11.23
C MET A 62 1.01 12.29 -11.84
N ALA A 63 -0.14 11.73 -11.46
CA ALA A 63 -0.69 10.56 -12.07
C ALA A 63 -1.35 10.94 -13.38
N ARG A 64 -1.06 10.20 -14.46
CA ARG A 64 -1.70 10.35 -15.76
C ARG A 64 -2.28 9.03 -16.20
N VAL A 65 -3.57 9.03 -16.49
CA VAL A 65 -4.35 7.83 -16.81
C VAL A 65 -5.25 8.09 -18.01
N SER A 66 -5.69 7.03 -18.68
CA SER A 66 -6.66 7.16 -19.76
C SER A 66 -8.00 7.63 -19.21
N CYS A 67 -8.72 8.45 -19.99
CA CYS A 67 -10.08 8.84 -19.65
C CYS A 67 -11.02 7.62 -19.56
N PRO A 68 -12.13 7.75 -18.81
CA PRO A 68 -13.07 6.65 -18.60
C PRO A 68 -13.79 6.25 -19.90
N ILE A 69 -14.47 5.11 -19.85
CA ILE A 69 -15.22 4.55 -20.98
C ILE A 69 -16.20 5.59 -21.55
N GLY A 70 -16.24 5.72 -22.87
CA GLY A 70 -17.12 6.69 -23.55
C GLY A 70 -16.49 8.09 -23.71
N SER A 71 -15.23 8.25 -23.31
CA SER A 71 -14.43 9.44 -23.60
C SER A 71 -13.07 9.07 -24.18
N THR A 72 -12.39 10.03 -24.78
CA THR A 72 -11.07 9.85 -25.39
C THR A 72 -10.15 10.97 -24.91
N GLY A 73 -8.90 10.63 -24.64
CA GLY A 73 -7.90 11.54 -24.09
C GLY A 73 -7.22 10.94 -22.86
N TYR A 74 -6.80 11.81 -21.95
CA TYR A 74 -6.19 11.42 -20.68
C TYR A 74 -6.63 12.34 -19.56
N ALA A 75 -6.68 11.80 -18.35
CA ALA A 75 -6.93 12.51 -17.11
C ALA A 75 -5.62 12.63 -16.33
N GLU A 76 -5.48 13.69 -15.55
CA GLU A 76 -4.31 13.92 -14.70
C GLU A 76 -4.73 14.25 -13.27
N TRP A 77 -4.02 13.74 -12.26
CA TRP A 77 -4.25 14.11 -10.87
C TRP A 77 -2.91 14.24 -10.15
N THR A 78 -2.73 15.36 -9.47
CA THR A 78 -1.50 15.64 -8.73
C THR A 78 -1.59 15.01 -7.34
N CYS A 79 -0.52 14.32 -6.96
CA CYS A 79 -0.30 13.88 -5.59
C CYS A 79 0.40 15.00 -4.82
N GLY A 80 -0.24 15.52 -3.78
CA GLY A 80 0.29 16.59 -2.95
C GLY A 80 1.53 16.16 -2.17
N SER A 81 2.28 17.14 -1.66
CA SER A 81 3.48 16.89 -0.84
C SER A 81 3.21 16.25 0.52
N ASN A 82 1.94 16.21 0.93
CA ASN A 82 1.44 15.47 2.09
C ASN A 82 1.14 13.99 1.78
N GLY A 83 1.39 13.54 0.53
CA GLY A 83 1.00 12.23 0.01
C GLY A 83 -0.50 11.99 0.01
N ARG A 84 -1.26 13.08 -0.11
CA ARG A 84 -2.70 13.02 -0.36
C ARG A 84 -2.97 13.63 -1.72
N TRP A 85 -3.95 13.07 -2.41
CA TRP A 85 -4.41 13.64 -3.66
C TRP A 85 -4.85 15.09 -3.47
N GLU A 86 -4.52 15.95 -4.44
CA GLU A 86 -4.88 17.37 -4.39
C GLU A 86 -6.39 17.55 -4.24
N SER A 87 -6.79 18.51 -3.38
CA SER A 87 -8.20 18.78 -3.09
C SER A 87 -8.97 19.37 -4.26
N ASP A 88 -8.26 19.94 -5.24
CA ASP A 88 -8.82 20.43 -6.49
C ASP A 88 -9.39 19.28 -7.34
N GLY A 89 -8.99 18.04 -7.04
CA GLY A 89 -9.44 16.85 -7.73
C GLY A 89 -8.69 16.59 -9.05
N PRO A 90 -9.09 15.55 -9.79
CA PRO A 90 -8.48 15.21 -11.06
C PRO A 90 -8.86 16.18 -12.18
N ASP A 91 -7.89 16.57 -12.99
CA ASP A 91 -8.10 17.33 -14.22
C ASP A 91 -8.57 16.40 -15.35
N LEU A 92 -9.83 16.60 -15.75
CA LEU A 92 -10.50 15.91 -16.86
C LEU A 92 -10.67 16.81 -18.10
N SER A 93 -10.02 17.99 -18.15
CA SER A 93 -10.14 18.95 -19.26
C SER A 93 -9.76 18.36 -20.62
N ARG A 94 -8.95 17.31 -20.62
CA ARG A 94 -8.52 16.58 -21.81
C ARG A 94 -9.34 15.33 -22.11
N CYS A 95 -10.38 15.05 -21.33
CA CYS A 95 -11.34 14.00 -21.62
C CYS A 95 -12.46 14.56 -22.51
N ILE A 96 -12.46 14.14 -23.77
CA ILE A 96 -13.48 14.52 -24.74
C ILE A 96 -14.47 13.37 -24.87
N SER A 97 -15.75 13.65 -24.65
CA SER A 97 -16.77 12.63 -24.78
C SER A 97 -17.04 12.26 -26.25
N THR A 98 -17.19 10.96 -26.53
CA THR A 98 -17.41 10.48 -27.89
C THR A 98 -18.77 10.86 -28.46
N TRP A 99 -19.73 11.21 -27.60
CA TRP A 99 -21.06 11.69 -27.99
C TRP A 99 -21.09 13.17 -28.40
N SER A 100 -20.04 13.93 -28.09
CA SER A 100 -19.95 15.36 -28.47
C SER A 100 -19.34 15.59 -29.86
N LYS A 101 -19.07 14.52 -30.61
CA LYS A 101 -18.52 14.57 -31.97
C LYS A 101 -19.55 14.08 -32.98
#